data_AF-A0A835IJB7-F1
#
_entry.id   AF-A0A835IJB7-F1
#
_cell.length_a   1.000
_cell.length_b   1.000
_cell.length_c   1.000
_cell.angle_alpha   90.00
_cell.angle_beta   90.00
_cell.angle_gamma   90.00
#
_symmetry.space_group_name_H-M   'P 1'
#
loop_
_entity.id
_entity.type
_entity.pdbx_description
1 polymer ?
#
loop_
_entity_poly.entity_id
_entity_poly.type
_entity_poly.pdbx_seq_one_letter_code
_entity_poly.pdbx_strand_id
1 'polypeptide(L)'
;MFVNETLDEKLRASKAAGFLQMLDDNVPWAYSHVGSELKIDSKMSPYLKPNADVACCHDLEAYLHLVDGFRASNCPFRENAKRSLAKLLNEQGSNMKKLYTSKAHGLKLGLDRGNVPIPNCLPSPS
;
A
#
# COMPACT_ATOMS: atom_id res chain seq x y z
N MET A 1 -17.80 -2.28 12.07
CA MET A 1 -16.39 -1.85 12.27
C MET A 1 -15.58 -2.29 11.05
N PHE A 2 -14.56 -1.54 10.63
CA PHE A 2 -13.70 -1.97 9.52
C PHE A 2 -12.71 -3.03 10.03
N VAL A 3 -12.94 -4.29 9.68
CA VAL A 3 -12.06 -5.43 9.99
C VAL A 3 -11.69 -6.10 8.68
N ASN A 4 -10.50 -6.68 8.60
CA ASN A 4 -10.12 -7.48 7.43
C ASN A 4 -11.13 -8.61 7.25
N GLU A 5 -11.56 -8.89 6.02
CA GLU A 5 -12.59 -9.90 5.70
C GLU A 5 -12.29 -11.27 6.33
N THR A 6 -11.03 -11.71 6.36
CA THR A 6 -10.66 -12.99 7.01
C THR A 6 -10.84 -12.98 8.52
N LEU A 7 -10.70 -11.80 9.15
CA LEU A 7 -10.97 -11.62 10.57
C LEU A 7 -12.47 -11.44 10.82
N ASP A 8 -13.17 -10.74 9.93
CA ASP A 8 -14.63 -10.58 10.00
C ASP A 8 -15.34 -11.93 9.87
N GLU A 9 -14.94 -12.76 8.91
CA GLU A 9 -15.46 -14.11 8.71
C GLU A 9 -15.19 -15.00 9.92
N LYS A 10 -13.97 -14.94 10.48
CA LYS A 10 -13.63 -15.66 11.72
C LYS A 10 -14.43 -15.16 12.93
N LEU A 11 -14.64 -13.86 13.05
CA LEU A 11 -15.42 -13.27 14.14
C LEU A 11 -16.90 -13.65 14.01
N ARG A 12 -17.45 -13.63 12.80
CA ARG A 12 -18.81 -14.09 12.47
C ARG A 12 -18.99 -15.61 12.61
N ALA A 13 -17.92 -16.40 12.47
CA ALA A 13 -17.92 -17.83 12.77
C ALA A 13 -17.67 -18.16 14.26
N SER A 14 -17.32 -17.15 15.06
CA SER A 14 -17.00 -17.31 16.48
C SER A 14 -18.19 -17.01 17.39
N LYS A 15 -18.02 -17.21 18.70
CA LYS A 15 -19.00 -16.83 19.72
C LYS A 15 -19.28 -15.31 19.77
N ALA A 16 -18.47 -14.48 19.12
CA ALA A 16 -18.69 -13.03 19.01
C ALA A 16 -19.72 -12.65 17.93
N ALA A 17 -20.15 -13.59 17.08
CA ALA A 17 -21.07 -13.34 15.97
C ALA A 17 -22.40 -12.69 16.40
N GLY A 18 -23.01 -13.18 17.49
CA GLY A 18 -24.27 -12.63 18.00
C GLY A 18 -24.13 -11.19 18.51
N PHE A 19 -22.96 -10.83 19.06
CA PHE A 19 -22.67 -9.46 19.48
C PHE A 19 -22.44 -8.54 18.27
N LEU A 20 -21.76 -9.02 17.22
CA LEU A 20 -21.61 -8.26 15.97
C LEU A 20 -22.94 -8.06 15.25
N GLN A 21 -23.80 -9.07 15.23
CA GLN A 21 -25.13 -8.97 14.63
C GLN A 21 -26.01 -7.97 15.39
N MET A 22 -26.00 -8.03 16.72
CA MET A 22 -26.72 -7.06 17.55
C MET A 22 -26.22 -5.63 17.35
N LEU A 23 -24.92 -5.44 17.10
CA LEU A 23 -24.34 -4.15 16.74
C LEU A 23 -24.80 -3.71 15.34
N ASP A 24 -24.61 -4.52 14.30
CA ASP A 24 -25.04 -4.21 12.92
C ASP A 24 -26.53 -3.82 12.87
N ASP A 25 -27.40 -4.53 13.61
CA ASP A 25 -28.84 -4.25 13.67
C ASP A 25 -29.18 -2.95 14.44
N ASN A 26 -28.34 -2.54 15.41
CA ASN A 26 -28.55 -1.33 16.22
C ASN A 26 -27.78 -0.09 15.72
N VAL A 27 -26.87 -0.23 14.76
CA VAL A 27 -26.22 0.90 14.09
C VAL A 27 -26.66 1.01 12.62
N PRO A 28 -27.66 1.86 12.32
CA PRO A 28 -28.13 2.14 10.95
C PRO A 28 -27.07 2.67 9.96
N TRP A 29 -25.87 2.93 10.45
CA TRP A 29 -24.70 3.49 9.77
C TRP A 29 -23.59 2.43 9.62
N ALA A 30 -23.93 1.15 9.81
CA ALA A 30 -23.04 0.03 9.52
C ALA A 30 -22.64 0.05 8.03
N TYR A 31 -21.34 0.03 7.78
CA TYR A 31 -20.77 0.06 6.44
C TYR A 31 -20.92 -1.30 5.76
N SER A 32 -21.50 -1.33 4.56
CA SER A 32 -21.53 -2.52 3.69
C SER A 32 -20.57 -2.31 2.52
N HIS A 33 -19.66 -3.26 2.31
CA HIS A 33 -18.74 -3.21 1.17
C HIS A 33 -19.52 -3.41 -0.14
N VAL A 34 -19.23 -2.59 -1.15
CA VAL A 34 -19.86 -2.64 -2.48
C VAL A 34 -18.79 -2.78 -3.56
N GLY A 35 -19.06 -3.61 -4.57
CA GLY A 35 -18.14 -3.87 -5.67
C GLY A 35 -17.22 -5.08 -5.43
N SER A 36 -16.14 -5.17 -6.20
CA SER A 36 -15.17 -6.27 -6.14
C SER A 36 -13.83 -5.77 -5.63
N GLU A 37 -13.29 -6.46 -4.62
CA GLU A 37 -12.00 -6.11 -4.03
C GLU A 37 -10.82 -6.62 -4.86
N LEU A 38 -9.79 -5.80 -4.98
CA LEU A 38 -8.48 -6.21 -5.49
C LEU A 38 -7.54 -6.45 -4.31
N LYS A 39 -7.28 -7.72 -3.99
CA LYS A 39 -6.36 -8.10 -2.90
C LYS A 39 -4.92 -7.99 -3.37
N ILE A 40 -4.15 -7.15 -2.67
CA ILE A 40 -2.75 -6.87 -2.97
C ILE A 40 -1.93 -7.13 -1.72
N ASP A 41 -0.78 -7.79 -1.89
CA ASP A 41 0.15 -8.08 -0.79
C ASP A 41 1.54 -7.51 -1.08
N SER A 42 2.04 -6.68 -0.17
CA SER A 42 3.39 -6.11 -0.20
C SER A 42 4.49 -7.17 -0.30
N LYS A 43 4.24 -8.38 0.23
CA LYS A 43 5.18 -9.53 0.18
C LYS A 43 5.45 -10.02 -1.23
N MET A 44 4.51 -9.81 -2.15
CA MET A 44 4.67 -10.23 -3.54
C MET A 44 5.73 -9.38 -4.25
N SER A 45 5.90 -8.11 -3.86
CA SER A 45 6.92 -7.25 -4.43
C SER A 45 8.33 -7.68 -3.99
N PRO A 46 9.28 -7.85 -4.93
CA PRO A 46 10.66 -8.13 -4.58
C PRO A 46 11.34 -6.94 -3.91
N TYR A 47 10.79 -5.73 -4.05
CA TYR A 47 11.40 -4.47 -3.59
C TYR A 47 10.94 -4.02 -2.20
N LEU A 48 9.71 -4.37 -1.78
CA LEU A 48 9.11 -3.93 -0.52
C LEU A 48 9.40 -4.91 0.62
N LYS A 49 9.40 -4.41 1.86
CA LYS A 49 9.57 -5.25 3.05
C LYS A 49 8.31 -6.10 3.25
N PRO A 50 8.45 -7.40 3.53
CA PRO A 50 7.30 -8.28 3.79
C PRO A 50 6.59 -7.96 5.12
N ASN A 51 7.33 -7.39 6.08
CA ASN A 51 6.86 -6.99 7.40
C ASN A 51 7.06 -5.48 7.56
N ALA A 52 6.42 -4.70 6.70
CA ALA A 52 6.42 -3.25 6.80
C ALA A 52 5.71 -2.82 8.10
N ASP A 53 6.19 -1.75 8.71
CA ASP A 53 5.56 -1.19 9.91
C ASP A 53 4.15 -0.66 9.58
N VAL A 54 3.27 -0.56 10.57
CA VAL A 54 1.89 -0.07 10.39
C VAL A 54 1.84 1.33 9.77
N ALA A 55 2.87 2.14 10.01
CA ALA A 55 3.02 3.46 9.40
C ALA A 55 3.25 3.40 7.88
N CYS A 56 3.85 2.31 7.37
CA CYS A 56 4.10 2.09 5.94
C CYS A 56 2.91 1.42 5.21
N CYS A 57 1.82 1.13 5.93
CA CYS A 57 0.62 0.51 5.34
C CYS A 57 -0.28 1.53 4.61
N HIS A 58 0.03 2.83 4.66
CA HIS A 58 -0.78 3.89 4.04
C HIS A 58 -0.06 4.61 2.89
N ASP A 59 0.93 3.95 2.31
CA ASP A 59 1.82 4.51 1.32
C ASP A 59 1.23 4.40 -0.09
N LEU A 60 0.72 5.50 -0.63
CA LEU A 60 0.12 5.51 -1.97
C LEU A 60 1.08 5.00 -3.05
N GLU A 61 2.35 5.42 -3.02
CA GLU A 61 3.36 4.99 -3.99
C GLU A 61 3.62 3.49 -3.92
N ALA A 62 3.59 2.90 -2.71
CA ALA A 62 3.74 1.47 -2.54
C ALA A 62 2.53 0.71 -3.10
N TYR A 63 1.31 1.21 -2.88
CA TYR A 63 0.10 0.64 -3.50
C TYR A 63 0.15 0.69 -5.02
N LEU A 64 0.51 1.84 -5.60
CA LEU A 64 0.63 1.98 -7.06
C LEU A 64 1.71 1.07 -7.64
N HIS A 65 2.85 0.93 -6.95
CA HIS A 65 3.90 -0.01 -7.32
C HIS A 65 3.37 -1.45 -7.30
N LEU A 66 2.61 -1.82 -6.28
CA LEU A 66 2.04 -3.16 -6.17
C LEU A 66 0.99 -3.45 -7.24
N VAL A 67 0.10 -2.50 -7.54
CA VAL A 67 -0.90 -2.61 -8.62
C VAL A 67 -0.20 -2.78 -9.96
N ASP A 68 0.84 -2.00 -10.24
CA ASP A 68 1.57 -2.08 -11.50
C ASP A 68 2.32 -3.41 -11.67
N GLY A 69 2.75 -4.03 -10.57
CA GLY A 69 3.32 -5.36 -10.60
C GLY A 69 2.33 -6.51 -10.52
N PHE A 70 1.04 -6.22 -10.28
CA PHE A 70 0.04 -7.25 -10.02
C PHE A 70 -0.36 -7.98 -11.32
N ARG A 71 -0.45 -9.31 -11.23
CA ARG A 71 -0.97 -10.17 -12.31
C ARG A 71 -2.16 -11.00 -11.86
N ALA A 72 -1.97 -11.76 -10.78
CA ALA A 72 -2.99 -12.58 -10.13
C ALA A 72 -2.47 -13.01 -8.74
N SER A 73 -3.36 -13.49 -7.87
CA SER A 73 -3.02 -13.83 -6.48
C SER A 73 -1.91 -14.87 -6.30
N ASN A 74 -1.74 -15.78 -7.26
CA ASN A 74 -0.74 -16.86 -7.21
C ASN A 74 0.32 -16.73 -8.31
N CYS A 75 0.57 -15.51 -8.80
CA CYS A 75 1.58 -15.26 -9.81
C CYS A 75 2.72 -14.41 -9.25
N PRO A 76 3.96 -14.62 -9.73
CA PRO A 76 5.08 -13.77 -9.34
C PRO A 76 4.83 -12.33 -9.79
N PHE A 77 5.43 -11.41 -9.04
CA PHE A 77 5.40 -9.99 -9.36
C PHE A 77 5.94 -9.75 -10.76
N ARG A 78 5.24 -8.91 -11.51
CA ARG A 78 5.57 -8.62 -12.89
C ARG A 78 6.92 -7.90 -12.98
N GLU A 79 7.86 -8.49 -13.72
CA GLU A 79 9.22 -7.96 -13.87
C GLU A 79 9.26 -6.65 -14.67
N ASN A 80 8.35 -6.48 -15.64
CA ASN A 80 8.24 -5.27 -16.46
C ASN A 80 7.29 -4.21 -15.87
N ALA A 81 7.19 -4.12 -14.54
CA ALA A 81 6.53 -3.00 -13.87
C ALA A 81 7.20 -1.68 -14.28
N LYS A 82 6.40 -0.71 -14.72
CA LYS A 82 6.85 0.58 -15.24
C LYS A 82 6.99 1.65 -14.16
N ARG A 83 6.46 1.41 -12.96
CA ARG A 83 6.50 2.38 -11.86
C ARG A 83 7.94 2.61 -11.39
N SER A 84 8.30 3.87 -11.23
CA SER A 84 9.67 4.28 -10.90
C SER A 84 10.12 3.81 -9.51
N LEU A 85 11.13 2.94 -9.47
CA LEU A 85 11.78 2.53 -8.22
C LEU A 85 12.49 3.69 -7.51
N ALA A 86 12.98 4.69 -8.26
CA ALA A 86 13.60 5.87 -7.67
C ALA A 86 12.59 6.74 -6.91
N LYS A 87 11.36 6.88 -7.47
CA LYS A 87 10.28 7.59 -6.80
C LYS A 87 9.81 6.82 -5.56
N LEU A 88 9.62 5.50 -5.68
CA LEU A 88 9.31 4.62 -4.56
C LEU A 88 10.34 4.74 -3.43
N LEU A 89 11.62 4.81 -3.77
CA LEU A 89 12.70 4.97 -2.78
C LEU A 89 12.68 6.34 -2.10
N ASN A 90 12.36 7.40 -2.84
CA ASN A 90 12.33 8.75 -2.28
C ASN A 90 11.14 8.95 -1.33
N GLU A 91 9.96 8.44 -1.72
CA GLU A 91 8.73 8.58 -0.94
C GLU A 91 8.61 7.51 0.15
N GLN A 92 9.07 6.29 -0.12
CA GLN A 92 8.82 5.08 0.69
C GLN A 92 10.07 4.24 0.99
N GLY A 93 11.22 4.89 1.12
CA GLY A 93 12.49 4.22 1.40
C GLY A 93 12.52 3.40 2.71
N SER A 94 11.71 3.78 3.71
CA SER A 94 11.55 3.01 4.95
C SER A 94 10.85 1.66 4.71
N ASN A 95 9.97 1.58 3.72
CA ASN A 95 9.23 0.37 3.33
C ASN A 95 10.02 -0.51 2.34
N MET A 96 11.09 0.01 1.72
CA MET A 96 11.92 -0.76 0.79
C MET A 96 12.93 -1.69 1.50
N LYS A 97 13.19 -2.86 0.92
CA LYS A 97 14.22 -3.78 1.45
C LYS A 97 15.59 -3.10 1.47
N LYS A 98 16.37 -3.36 2.53
CA LYS A 98 17.70 -2.76 2.74
C LYS A 98 18.66 -2.95 1.55
N LEU A 99 18.53 -4.06 0.82
CA LEU A 99 19.31 -4.32 -0.39
C LEU A 99 19.20 -3.15 -1.40
N TYR A 100 18.02 -2.57 -1.55
CA TYR A 100 17.74 -1.50 -2.50
C TYR A 100 18.00 -0.10 -1.93
N THR A 101 18.10 0.06 -0.61
CA THR A 101 18.37 1.36 0.03
C THR A 101 19.84 1.57 0.37
N SER A 102 20.64 0.50 0.45
CA SER A 102 22.04 0.56 0.90
C SER A 102 22.96 1.45 0.03
N LYS A 103 22.71 1.56 -1.28
CA LYS A 103 23.45 2.46 -2.18
C LYS A 103 22.78 3.83 -2.36
N ALA A 104 21.51 3.95 -2.00
CA ALA A 104 20.74 5.17 -2.17
C ALA A 104 21.18 6.28 -1.21
N HIS A 105 21.54 5.95 0.04
CA HIS A 105 21.96 6.96 1.01
C HIS A 105 23.27 7.67 0.60
N GLY A 106 24.19 6.94 -0.04
CA GLY A 106 25.43 7.52 -0.59
C GLY A 106 25.19 8.44 -1.79
N LEU A 107 24.13 8.19 -2.56
CA LEU A 107 23.74 9.03 -3.72
C LEU A 107 22.85 10.21 -3.32
N LYS A 108 21.97 10.05 -2.32
CA LYS A 108 21.07 11.10 -1.82
C LYS A 108 21.85 12.27 -1.21
N LEU A 109 22.94 11.98 -0.48
CA LEU A 109 23.88 12.99 0.01
C LEU A 109 24.59 13.77 -1.12
N GLY A 110 24.65 13.23 -2.34
CA GLY A 110 25.19 13.92 -3.52
C GLY A 110 24.15 14.77 -4.27
N LEU A 111 22.86 14.43 -4.17
CA LEU A 111 21.78 15.11 -4.90
C LEU A 111 21.16 16.28 -4.12
N ASP A 112 21.32 16.35 -2.80
CA ASP A 112 20.95 17.54 -2.00
C ASP A 112 21.70 18.81 -2.42
N ARG A 113 22.74 18.70 -3.26
CA ARG A 113 23.44 19.84 -3.88
C ARG A 113 22.79 20.36 -5.17
N GLY A 114 21.69 19.75 -5.61
CA GLY A 114 20.98 20.06 -6.85
C GLY A 114 19.47 20.09 -6.65
N ASN A 115 18.99 20.99 -5.79
CA ASN A 115 17.56 21.28 -5.63
C ASN A 115 17.00 21.83 -6.95
N VAL A 116 16.32 21.00 -7.75
CA VAL A 116 15.53 21.46 -8.89
C VAL A 116 14.13 21.80 -8.37
N PRO A 117 13.69 23.07 -8.39
CA PRO A 117 12.36 23.43 -7.91
C PRO A 117 11.30 22.79 -8.80
N ILE A 118 10.43 21.96 -8.23
CA ILE A 118 9.21 21.51 -8.89
C ILE A 118 8.21 22.67 -8.79
N PRO A 119 7.68 23.20 -9.91
CA PRO A 119 6.67 24.25 -9.85
C PRO A 119 5.36 23.69 -9.27
N ASN A 120 4.86 24.34 -8.22
CA ASN A 120 3.72 23.89 -7.42
C ASN A 120 2.34 24.01 -8.08
N CYS A 121 2.24 24.58 -9.30
CA CYS A 121 0.94 24.77 -9.95
C CYS A 121 1.07 24.58 -11.46
N LEU A 122 0.20 23.75 -12.05
CA LEU A 122 -0.10 23.83 -13.47
C LEU A 122 -0.97 25.08 -13.71
N PRO A 123 -0.72 25.87 -14.76
CA PRO A 123 -1.55 27.01 -15.08
C PRO A 123 -2.96 26.54 -15.45
N SER A 124 -3.98 27.16 -14.85
CA SER A 124 -5.37 26.89 -15.20
C SER A 124 -5.63 27.24 -16.66
N PRO A 125 -6.33 26.38 -17.43
CA PRO A 125 -6.72 26.70 -18.79
C PRO A 125 -7.75 27.85 -18.77
N SER A 126 -7.54 28.84 -19.65
CA SER A 126 -8.50 29.90 -19.96
C SER A 126 -9.51 29.42 -21.00
#